data_AF-A0A1M5SQG5-F1
#
_entry.id   AF-A0A1M5SQG5-F1
#
_cell.length_a   1.000
_cell.length_b   1.000
_cell.length_c   1.000
_cell.angle_alpha   90.00
_cell.angle_beta   90.00
_cell.angle_gamma   90.00
#
_symmetry.space_group_name_H-M   'P 1'
#
loop_
_entity.id
_entity.type
_entity.pdbx_description
1 polymer ?
#
loop_
_entity_poly.entity_id
_entity_poly.type
_entity_poly.pdbx_seq_one_letter_code
_entity_poly.pdbx_strand_id
1 'polypeptide(L)'
;MDALGGVLLVIIILIVIVSNILFIKRLRKNQRRFKYIFLFFLFCFFSIIAIGLLCYAFERHILIEYLKIEITNRYTNRIIKSITALTLIIITNYNFAKFYLKRISKTKNEIELIGKE
;
A
#
# COMPACT_ATOMS: atom_id res chain seq x y z
N MET A 1 -0.29 -14.82 19.22
CA MET A 1 0.51 -14.19 18.15
C MET A 1 1.96 -14.37 18.53
N ASP A 2 2.73 -15.14 17.77
CA ASP A 2 4.16 -15.35 18.06
C ASP A 2 4.94 -14.05 17.90
N ALA A 3 6.13 -13.96 18.51
CA ALA A 3 6.99 -12.77 18.44
C ALA A 3 7.17 -12.26 16.99
N LEU A 4 7.34 -13.17 16.02
CA LEU A 4 7.46 -12.84 14.60
C LEU A 4 6.21 -12.15 14.04
N GLY A 5 5.01 -12.60 14.42
CA GLY A 5 3.75 -11.98 14.02
C GLY A 5 3.59 -10.57 14.58
N GLY A 6 4.02 -10.36 15.83
CA GLY A 6 4.04 -9.04 16.45
C GLY A 6 4.98 -8.06 15.73
N VAL A 7 6.21 -8.50 15.44
CA VAL A 7 7.18 -7.69 14.68
C VAL A 7 6.63 -7.30 13.31
N LEU A 8 6.01 -8.24 12.58
CA LEU A 8 5.41 -7.97 11.27
C LEU A 8 4.29 -6.94 11.36
N LEU A 9 3.43 -7.04 12.37
CA LEU A 9 2.34 -6.09 12.59
C LEU A 9 2.87 -4.67 12.84
N VAL A 10 3.92 -4.54 13.65
CA VAL A 10 4.60 -3.25 13.88
C VAL A 10 5.18 -2.69 12.58
N ILE A 11 5.82 -3.52 11.75
CA ILE A 11 6.35 -3.10 10.45
C ILE A 11 5.22 -2.62 9.51
N ILE A 12 4.10 -3.32 9.47
CA ILE A 12 2.94 -2.92 8.65
C ILE A 12 2.42 -1.55 9.09
N ILE A 13 2.28 -1.33 10.40
CA ILE A 13 1.88 -0.02 10.94
C ILE A 13 2.88 1.06 10.53
N LEU A 14 4.18 0.79 10.65
CA LEU A 14 5.23 1.72 10.23
C LEU A 14 5.12 2.05 8.72
N ILE A 15 4.85 1.08 7.86
CA ILE A 15 4.65 1.32 6.43
C ILE A 15 3.48 2.27 6.17
N VAL A 16 2.35 2.09 6.87
CA VAL A 16 1.19 2.99 6.75
C VAL A 16 1.57 4.40 7.19
N ILE A 17 2.18 4.55 8.37
CA ILE A 17 2.57 5.85 8.92
C ILE A 17 3.57 6.56 7.99
N VAL A 18 4.65 5.88 7.60
CA VAL A 18 5.69 6.45 6.74
C VAL A 18 5.13 6.84 5.38
N SER A 19 4.31 5.98 4.75
CA SER A 19 3.68 6.29 3.47
C SER A 19 2.82 7.55 3.56
N ASN A 20 2.01 7.68 4.62
CA ASN A 20 1.17 8.86 4.83
C ASN A 20 1.99 10.13 5.10
N ILE A 21 3.06 10.05 5.91
CA ILE A 21 3.97 11.18 6.15
C ILE A 21 4.62 11.64 4.83
N LEU A 22 5.12 10.71 4.02
CA LEU A 22 5.73 11.02 2.73
C LEU A 22 4.73 11.65 1.76
N PHE A 23 3.49 11.16 1.73
CA PHE A 23 2.42 11.74 0.93
C PHE A 23 2.10 13.17 1.36
N ILE A 24 1.93 13.40 2.67
CA ILE A 24 1.65 14.73 3.22
C ILE A 24 2.78 15.71 2.92
N LYS A 25 4.05 15.29 3.07
CA LYS A 25 5.23 16.13 2.75
C LYS A 25 5.27 16.55 1.28
N ARG A 26 4.80 15.70 0.37
CA ARG A 26 4.75 15.99 -1.08
C ARG A 26 3.52 16.79 -1.50
N LEU A 27 2.52 16.93 -0.64
CA LEU A 27 1.32 17.68 -0.91
C LEU A 27 1.63 19.19 -0.82
N ARG A 28 1.32 19.97 -1.86
CA ARG A 28 1.53 21.43 -1.84
C ARG A 28 0.70 22.08 -0.73
N LYS A 29 1.22 23.16 -0.13
CA LYS A 29 0.60 23.88 1.01
C LYS A 29 -0.87 24.26 0.74
N ASN A 30 -1.18 24.72 -0.48
CA ASN A 30 -2.54 25.11 -0.89
C ASN A 30 -3.45 23.93 -1.27
N GLN A 31 -2.90 22.71 -1.36
CA GLN A 31 -3.62 21.47 -1.70
C GLN A 31 -3.78 20.55 -0.48
N ARG A 32 -3.40 20.99 0.72
CA ARG A 32 -3.42 20.21 1.96
C ARG A 32 -4.82 20.07 2.56
N ARG A 33 -5.77 19.59 1.75
CA ARG A 33 -7.15 19.31 2.19
C ARG A 33 -7.21 17.96 2.90
N PHE A 34 -7.91 17.92 4.03
CA PHE A 34 -8.12 16.70 4.82
C PHE A 34 -8.62 15.53 3.97
N LYS A 35 -9.55 15.79 3.04
CA LYS A 35 -10.10 14.79 2.10
C LYS A 35 -9.02 14.00 1.36
N TYR A 36 -7.96 14.66 0.87
CA TYR A 36 -6.93 13.97 0.10
C TYR A 36 -6.04 13.10 0.98
N ILE A 37 -5.71 13.57 2.17
CA ILE A 37 -4.92 12.83 3.17
C ILE A 37 -5.70 11.59 3.63
N PHE A 38 -6.99 11.78 3.96
CA PHE A 38 -7.87 10.71 4.40
C PHE A 38 -8.08 9.62 3.33
N LEU A 39 -8.28 10.02 2.07
CA LEU A 39 -8.41 9.05 0.96
C LEU A 39 -7.12 8.25 0.75
N PHE A 40 -5.95 8.88 0.84
CA PHE A 40 -4.68 8.17 0.73
C PHE A 40 -4.46 7.21 1.91
N PHE A 41 -4.81 7.64 3.12
CA PHE A 41 -4.78 6.80 4.31
C PHE A 41 -5.65 5.55 4.15
N LEU A 42 -6.90 5.71 3.73
CA LEU A 42 -7.80 4.60 3.44
C LEU A 42 -7.22 3.67 2.38
N PHE A 43 -6.65 4.23 1.31
CA PHE A 43 -5.99 3.43 0.28
C PHE A 43 -4.86 2.57 0.86
N CYS A 44 -4.01 3.11 1.73
CA CYS A 44 -2.95 2.32 2.39
C CYS A 44 -3.51 1.16 3.22
N PHE A 45 -4.67 1.34 3.88
CA PHE A 45 -5.34 0.24 4.60
C PHE A 45 -5.88 -0.82 3.64
N PHE A 46 -6.58 -0.39 2.59
CA PHE A 46 -7.13 -1.29 1.59
C PHE A 46 -6.04 -2.05 0.83
N SER A 47 -4.89 -1.43 0.55
CA SER A 47 -3.79 -2.10 -0.16
C SER A 47 -3.20 -3.24 0.65
N ILE A 48 -3.09 -3.09 1.98
CA ILE A 48 -2.65 -4.17 2.88
C ILE A 48 -3.61 -5.35 2.82
N ILE A 49 -4.92 -5.09 2.95
CA ILE A 49 -5.95 -6.14 2.92
C ILE A 49 -5.94 -6.84 1.55
N ALA A 50 -5.94 -6.07 0.47
CA ALA A 50 -5.96 -6.60 -0.89
C ALA A 50 -4.73 -7.47 -1.19
N ILE A 51 -3.53 -7.02 -0.81
CA ILE A 51 -2.30 -7.80 -1.03
C ILE A 51 -2.28 -9.04 -0.14
N GLY A 52 -2.76 -8.95 1.10
CA GLY A 52 -2.91 -10.12 1.97
C GLY A 52 -3.81 -11.18 1.35
N LEU A 53 -4.98 -10.78 0.83
CA LEU A 53 -5.90 -11.67 0.12
C LEU A 53 -5.30 -12.25 -1.16
N LEU A 54 -4.59 -11.44 -1.95
CA LEU A 54 -3.91 -11.89 -3.16
C LEU A 54 -2.82 -12.92 -2.85
N CYS A 55 -1.99 -12.68 -1.84
CA CYS A 55 -0.97 -13.63 -1.42
C CYS A 55 -1.59 -14.95 -0.94
N TYR A 56 -2.68 -14.89 -0.18
CA TYR A 56 -3.41 -16.07 0.27
C TYR A 56 -4.02 -16.86 -0.90
N ALA A 57 -4.70 -16.17 -1.83
CA ALA A 57 -5.31 -16.78 -3.00
C ALA A 57 -4.25 -17.39 -3.93
N PHE A 58 -3.14 -16.69 -4.16
CA PHE A 58 -2.03 -17.17 -4.97
C PHE A 58 -1.41 -18.42 -4.36
N GLU A 59 -1.20 -18.44 -3.05
CA GLU A 59 -0.68 -19.62 -2.36
C GLU A 59 -1.61 -20.82 -2.53
N ARG A 60 -2.90 -20.64 -2.21
CA ARG A 60 -3.86 -21.74 -2.21
C ARG A 60 -4.11 -22.30 -3.61
N HIS A 61 -4.39 -21.42 -4.56
CA HIS A 61 -4.86 -21.84 -5.89
C HIS A 61 -3.72 -22.09 -6.89
N ILE A 62 -2.64 -21.32 -6.80
CA ILE A 62 -1.55 -21.43 -7.79
C ILE A 62 -0.45 -22.34 -7.26
N LEU A 63 0.08 -22.06 -6.06
CA LEU A 63 1.21 -22.84 -5.54
C LEU A 63 0.78 -24.26 -5.14
N ILE A 64 -0.29 -24.38 -4.34
CA ILE A 64 -0.73 -25.68 -3.81
C ILE A 64 -1.55 -26.46 -4.85
N GLU A 65 -2.65 -25.89 -5.35
CA GLU A 65 -3.57 -26.62 -6.24
C GLU A 65 -2.98 -26.87 -7.64
N TYR A 66 -2.43 -25.84 -8.29
CA TYR A 66 -1.95 -25.96 -9.67
C TYR A 66 -0.52 -26.53 -9.78
N LEU A 67 0.42 -25.98 -9.01
CA LEU A 67 1.83 -26.36 -9.09
C LEU A 67 2.21 -27.51 -8.15
N LYS A 68 1.31 -27.95 -7.27
CA LYS A 68 1.54 -29.03 -6.29
C LYS A 68 2.80 -28.80 -5.44
N ILE A 69 3.13 -27.54 -5.17
CA ILE A 69 4.29 -27.17 -4.34
C ILE A 69 3.87 -27.32 -2.88
N GLU A 70 4.45 -28.29 -2.18
CA GLU A 70 4.27 -28.45 -0.74
C GLU A 70 5.03 -27.36 0.01
N ILE A 71 4.30 -26.35 0.46
CA ILE A 71 4.85 -25.29 1.31
C ILE A 71 4.81 -25.78 2.76
N THR A 72 5.92 -26.36 3.21
CA THR A 72 6.08 -26.67 4.64
C THR A 72 6.06 -25.38 5.48
N ASN A 73 5.39 -25.41 6.64
CA ASN A 73 5.23 -24.26 7.52
C ASN A 73 6.52 -23.95 8.33
N ARG A 74 7.64 -23.80 7.62
CA ARG A 74 8.92 -23.40 8.21
C ARG A 74 8.95 -21.88 8.42
N TYR A 75 9.66 -21.44 9.45
CA TYR A 75 9.92 -20.02 9.73
C TYR A 75 10.45 -19.27 8.50
N THR A 76 11.32 -19.90 7.71
CA THR A 76 11.86 -19.32 6.47
C THR A 76 10.77 -18.97 5.46
N ASN A 77 9.76 -19.83 5.27
CA ASN A 77 8.68 -19.59 4.33
C ASN A 77 7.78 -18.44 4.81
N ARG A 78 7.54 -18.33 6.13
CA ARG A 78 6.81 -17.20 6.73
C ARG A 78 7.55 -15.88 6.48
N ILE A 79 8.88 -15.87 6.65
CA ILE A 79 9.71 -14.69 6.42
C ILE A 79 9.69 -14.27 4.95
N ILE A 80 9.91 -15.22 4.02
CA ILE A 80 9.90 -14.94 2.57
C ILE A 80 8.57 -14.34 2.15
N LYS A 81 7.44 -14.98 2.49
CA LYS A 81 6.11 -14.46 2.18
C LYS A 81 5.87 -13.06 2.71
N SER A 82 6.31 -12.82 3.94
CA SER A 82 6.17 -11.51 4.57
C SER A 82 6.98 -10.45 3.83
N ILE A 83 8.24 -10.72 3.48
CA ILE A 83 9.07 -9.80 2.70
C ILE A 83 8.44 -9.51 1.33
N THR A 84 7.94 -10.54 0.63
CA THR A 84 7.26 -10.37 -0.66
C THR A 84 6.02 -9.49 -0.53
N ALA A 85 5.15 -9.76 0.45
CA ALA A 85 3.94 -8.97 0.68
C ALA A 85 4.28 -7.51 1.05
N LEU A 86 5.24 -7.29 1.95
CA LEU A 86 5.67 -5.95 2.37
C LEU A 86 6.23 -5.15 1.20
N THR A 87 7.05 -5.79 0.35
CA THR A 87 7.60 -5.17 -0.85
C THR A 87 6.48 -4.76 -1.81
N LEU A 88 5.49 -5.63 -2.05
CA LEU A 88 4.34 -5.32 -2.89
C LEU A 88 3.50 -4.15 -2.33
N ILE A 89 3.31 -4.10 -1.01
CA ILE A 89 2.58 -3.00 -0.34
C ILE A 89 3.32 -1.68 -0.55
N ILE A 90 4.63 -1.66 -0.32
CA ILE A 90 5.45 -0.45 -0.47
C ILE A 90 5.40 0.06 -1.92
N ILE A 91 5.58 -0.83 -2.90
CA ILE A 91 5.53 -0.47 -4.33
C ILE A 91 4.15 0.08 -4.70
N THR A 92 3.08 -0.58 -4.26
CA THR A 92 1.69 -0.18 -4.54
C THR A 92 1.39 1.20 -3.94
N ASN A 93 1.73 1.41 -2.67
CA ASN A 93 1.50 2.69 -1.99
C ASN A 93 2.32 3.82 -2.63
N TYR A 94 3.57 3.56 -3.01
CA TYR A 94 4.42 4.55 -3.69
C TYR A 94 3.86 4.95 -5.06
N ASN A 95 3.49 3.97 -5.89
CA ASN A 95 2.94 4.22 -7.21
C ASN A 95 1.60 4.95 -7.15
N PHE A 96 0.72 4.54 -6.24
CA PHE A 96 -0.54 5.22 -6.03
C PHE A 96 -0.34 6.66 -5.52
N ALA A 97 0.57 6.90 -4.57
CA ALA A 97 0.90 8.24 -4.12
C ALA A 97 1.33 9.15 -5.28
N LYS A 98 2.22 8.65 -6.16
CA LYS A 98 2.70 9.38 -7.34
C LYS A 98 1.55 9.69 -8.32
N PHE A 99 0.73 8.69 -8.64
CA PHE A 99 -0.43 8.86 -9.51
C PHE A 99 -1.43 9.86 -8.93
N TYR A 100 -1.74 9.73 -7.64
CA TYR A 100 -2.75 10.53 -6.97
C TYR A 100 -2.34 12.00 -6.85
N LEU A 101 -1.08 12.28 -6.49
CA LEU A 101 -0.54 13.64 -6.49
C LEU A 101 -0.57 14.28 -7.88
N LYS A 102 -0.24 13.51 -8.94
CA LYS A 102 -0.32 13.97 -10.33
C LYS A 102 -1.75 14.35 -10.71
N ARG A 103 -2.74 13.57 -10.28
CA ARG A 103 -4.17 13.85 -10.52
C ARG A 103 -4.63 15.12 -9.82
N ILE A 104 -4.31 15.27 -8.52
CA ILE A 104 -4.65 16.48 -7.74
C ILE A 104 -4.02 17.73 -8.37
N SER A 105 -2.80 17.63 -8.89
CA SER A 105 -2.15 18.73 -9.61
C SER A 105 -2.90 19.17 -10.86
N LYS A 106 -3.32 18.22 -11.70
CA LYS A 106 -3.96 18.53 -12.99
C LYS A 106 -5.32 19.22 -12.81
N THR A 107 -6.16 18.69 -11.93
CA THR A 107 -7.50 19.25 -11.67
C THR A 107 -7.45 20.71 -11.22
N LYS A 108 -6.41 21.12 -10.49
CA LYS A 108 -6.24 22.53 -10.09
C LYS A 108 -5.94 23.43 -11.29
N ASN A 109 -5.03 23.02 -12.17
CA ASN A 109 -4.67 23.79 -13.34
C ASN A 109 -5.87 23.98 -14.28
N GLU A 110 -6.72 22.96 -14.42
CA GLU A 110 -7.96 23.04 -15.22
C GLU A 110 -8.97 24.02 -14.60
N ILE A 111 -9.19 23.99 -13.28
CA ILE A 111 -10.10 24.93 -12.61
C ILE A 111 -9.59 26.38 -12.68
N GLU A 112 -8.27 26.60 -12.59
CA GLU A 112 -7.65 27.92 -12.75
C GLU A 112 -7.70 28.46 -14.19
N LEU A 113 -7.79 27.58 -15.20
CA LEU A 113 -7.98 27.96 -16.60
C LEU A 113 -9.43 28.36 -16.89
N ILE A 114 -10.42 27.65 -16.30
CA ILE A 114 -11.85 27.96 -16.48
C ILE A 114 -12.25 29.27 -15.80
N GLY A 115 -11.64 29.63 -14.66
CA GLY A 115 -11.94 30.88 -13.95
C GLY A 115 -11.30 32.15 -14.53
N LYS A 116 -10.63 32.05 -15.69
CA LYS A 116 -9.99 33.17 -16.39
C LYS A 116 -10.64 33.50 -17.74
N GLU A 117 -11.67 32.75 -18.14
CA GLU A 117 -12.60 33.13 -19.21
C GLU A 117 -13.72 34.00 -18.64
#